data_AF-A0A0Y0MI35-F1
#
_entry.id   AF-A0A0Y0MI35-F1
#
_cell.length_a   1.000
_cell.length_b   1.000
_cell.length_c   1.000
_cell.angle_alpha   90.00
_cell.angle_beta   90.00
_cell.angle_gamma   90.00
#
_symmetry.space_group_name_H-M   'P 1'
#
loop_
_entity.id
_entity.type
_entity.pdbx_description
1 polymer ?
#
loop_
_entity_poly.entity_id
_entity_poly.type
_entity_poly.pdbx_seq_one_letter_code
_entity_poly.pdbx_strand_id
1 'polypeptide(L)'
;MRPTLEDRYRRMLRTYPREWRAANEDAIVGTLLDVADGENRFTPSTRETLGLIGNGLATRFGASLPLPVRDGVATVALATGAAIALVFFVVHGWAPWAPRDPMGVVQTFGPFMNPGVILYGTWLISFTLALLGYRRAAPIGLGVSVLVIVGVFAASQFTGGWAGLTSTTLGFFGLLAVCGLIGTPASPGRLLIGFAVSVGVLVTAYTSLGVFSARFYGDHYFWMVPTGVYNLGILIAIALLLAGAFALARNGDAAVVTLISTMPWAAAWVVNFLNSRGAESMGLLVGTAIAAAALITIGTVRRSTARTA
;
A
#
# COMPACT_ATOMS: atom_id res chain seq x y z
N MET A 1 13.64 -13.81 37.27
CA MET A 1 14.00 -12.37 37.31
C MET A 1 13.11 -11.61 36.31
N ARG A 2 12.57 -10.45 36.67
CA ARG A 2 11.86 -9.58 35.71
C ARG A 2 12.91 -8.89 34.83
N PRO A 3 12.71 -8.80 33.50
CA PRO A 3 13.66 -8.12 32.61
C PRO A 3 13.76 -6.64 33.00
N THR A 4 14.99 -6.09 33.00
CA THR A 4 15.26 -4.69 33.34
C THR A 4 14.66 -3.75 32.28
N LEU A 5 14.56 -2.45 32.58
CA LEU A 5 14.12 -1.46 31.59
C LEU A 5 15.07 -1.43 30.38
N GLU A 6 16.37 -1.53 30.62
CA GLU A 6 17.40 -1.67 29.59
C GLU A 6 17.14 -2.88 28.68
N ASP A 7 16.88 -4.07 29.25
CA ASP A 7 16.59 -5.28 28.49
C ASP A 7 15.39 -5.10 27.55
N ARG A 8 14.39 -4.33 27.99
CA ARG A 8 13.19 -4.04 27.19
C ARG A 8 13.53 -3.13 26.01
N TYR A 9 14.30 -2.07 26.23
CA TYR A 9 14.75 -1.19 25.14
C TYR A 9 15.64 -1.93 24.14
N ARG A 10 16.62 -2.70 24.61
CA ARG A 10 17.48 -3.53 23.74
C ARG A 10 16.65 -4.54 22.93
N ARG A 11 15.61 -5.13 23.52
CA ARG A 11 14.70 -6.04 22.81
C ARG A 11 13.92 -5.34 21.72
N MET A 12 13.41 -4.12 21.96
CA MET A 12 12.73 -3.32 20.94
C MET A 12 13.69 -2.94 19.80
N LEU A 13 14.93 -2.59 20.13
CA LEU A 13 15.94 -2.26 19.13
C LEU A 13 16.32 -3.43 18.24
N ARG A 14 16.05 -4.69 18.60
CA ARG A 14 16.27 -5.86 17.70
C ARG A 14 15.55 -5.73 16.35
N THR A 15 14.52 -4.89 16.26
CA THR A 15 13.85 -4.53 14.99
C THR A 15 14.78 -3.81 14.00
N TYR A 16 15.88 -3.21 14.45
CA TYR A 16 16.90 -2.57 13.59
C TYR A 16 17.88 -3.59 12.98
N PRO A 17 18.56 -3.26 11.86
CA PRO A 17 19.64 -4.08 11.29
C PRO A 17 20.79 -4.29 12.27
N ARG A 18 21.49 -5.42 12.18
CA ARG A 18 22.59 -5.77 13.11
C ARG A 18 23.74 -4.77 13.05
N GLU A 19 24.13 -4.34 11.85
CA GLU A 19 25.22 -3.36 11.64
C GLU A 19 24.89 -2.01 12.27
N TRP A 20 23.66 -1.53 12.06
CA TRP A 20 23.20 -0.28 12.66
C TRP A 20 23.22 -0.35 14.19
N ARG A 21 22.77 -1.47 14.76
CA ARG A 21 22.78 -1.67 16.21
C ARG A 21 24.20 -1.67 16.78
N ALA A 22 25.14 -2.31 16.10
CA ALA A 22 26.54 -2.33 16.55
C ALA A 22 27.14 -0.92 16.69
N ALA A 23 26.68 0.05 15.90
CA ALA A 23 27.17 1.43 15.95
C ALA A 23 26.33 2.38 16.83
N ASN A 24 25.03 2.10 17.06
CA ASN A 24 24.09 3.09 17.64
C ASN A 24 23.31 2.58 18.86
N GLU A 25 23.30 1.27 19.14
CA GLU A 25 22.43 0.67 20.17
C GLU A 25 22.70 1.26 21.56
N ASP A 26 23.96 1.27 22.00
CA ASP A 26 24.32 1.72 23.36
C ASP A 26 24.05 3.22 23.57
N ALA A 27 24.31 4.06 22.56
CA ALA A 27 24.05 5.50 22.63
C ALA A 27 22.55 5.81 22.78
N ILE A 28 21.71 5.11 22.01
CA ILE A 28 20.25 5.30 22.06
C ILE A 28 19.67 4.74 23.35
N VAL A 29 20.11 3.56 23.79
CA VAL A 29 19.68 2.98 25.07
C VAL A 29 20.04 3.91 26.22
N GLY A 30 21.26 4.46 26.26
CA GLY A 30 21.66 5.44 27.27
C GLY A 30 20.74 6.65 27.30
N THR A 31 20.49 7.24 26.13
CA THR A 31 19.58 8.41 26.02
C THR A 31 18.16 8.09 26.49
N LEU A 32 17.63 6.91 26.16
CA LEU A 32 16.28 6.50 26.58
C LEU A 32 16.19 6.20 28.08
N LEU A 33 17.27 5.71 28.69
CA LEU A 33 17.35 5.49 30.13
C LEU A 33 17.45 6.83 30.87
N ASP A 34 18.27 7.77 30.41
CA ASP A 34 18.37 9.11 31.00
C ASP A 34 17.02 9.84 31.01
N VAL A 35 16.26 9.75 29.90
CA VAL A 35 14.90 10.30 29.81
C VAL A 35 13.94 9.58 30.75
N ALA A 36 14.01 8.25 30.83
CA ALA A 36 13.13 7.48 31.72
C ALA A 36 13.42 7.77 33.20
N ASP A 37 14.69 7.91 33.57
CA ASP A 37 15.13 8.25 34.93
C ASP A 37 14.69 9.68 35.30
N GLY A 38 14.84 10.64 34.38
CA GLY A 38 14.34 12.01 34.56
C GLY A 38 12.82 12.09 34.76
N GLU A 39 12.08 11.14 34.20
CA GLU A 39 10.62 11.03 34.35
C GLU A 39 10.20 10.01 35.44
N ASN A 40 11.16 9.43 36.16
CA ASN A 40 10.96 8.42 37.20
C ASN A 40 10.13 7.20 36.73
N ARG A 41 10.36 6.77 35.48
CA ARG A 41 9.64 5.68 34.81
C ARG A 41 10.40 4.37 34.85
N PHE A 42 9.68 3.29 35.16
CA PHE A 42 10.23 1.92 35.18
C PHE A 42 9.82 1.06 33.97
N THR A 43 9.09 1.63 33.02
CA THR A 43 8.61 0.96 31.81
C THR A 43 8.70 1.89 30.60
N PRO A 44 8.99 1.37 29.38
CA PRO A 44 8.90 2.15 28.15
C PRO A 44 7.48 2.66 27.96
N SER A 45 7.34 3.90 27.50
CA SER A 45 6.04 4.43 27.11
C SER A 45 5.53 3.76 25.83
N THR A 46 4.21 3.79 25.62
CA THR A 46 3.60 3.29 24.38
C THR A 46 4.12 4.04 23.16
N ARG A 47 4.36 5.35 23.28
CA ARG A 47 4.89 6.18 22.19
C ARG A 47 6.33 5.79 21.83
N GLU A 48 7.20 5.60 22.82
CA GLU A 48 8.58 5.13 22.58
C GLU A 48 8.58 3.74 21.95
N THR A 49 7.73 2.84 22.43
CA THR A 49 7.63 1.47 21.91
C THR A 49 7.24 1.46 20.43
N LEU A 50 6.16 2.17 20.08
CA LEU A 50 5.70 2.26 18.70
C LEU A 50 6.71 2.98 17.80
N GLY A 51 7.35 4.04 18.31
CA GLY A 51 8.39 4.78 17.61
C GLY A 51 9.61 3.91 17.30
N LEU A 52 10.13 3.15 18.28
CA LEU A 52 11.30 2.30 18.11
C LEU A 52 11.02 1.12 17.17
N ILE A 53 9.89 0.43 17.35
CA ILE A 53 9.53 -0.70 16.48
C ILE A 53 9.29 -0.21 15.05
N GLY A 54 8.54 0.87 14.88
CA GLY A 54 8.26 1.46 13.58
C GLY A 54 9.53 1.91 12.86
N ASN A 55 10.40 2.66 13.55
CA ASN A 55 11.66 3.12 13.00
C ASN A 55 12.64 1.97 12.73
N GLY A 56 12.67 0.92 13.55
CA GLY A 56 13.52 -0.24 13.32
C GLY A 56 13.12 -1.03 12.08
N LEU A 57 11.83 -1.28 11.91
CA LEU A 57 11.29 -1.90 10.70
C LEU A 57 11.53 -1.00 9.48
N ALA A 58 11.24 0.30 9.58
CA ALA A 58 11.52 1.27 8.52
C ALA A 58 13.02 1.36 8.19
N THR A 59 13.90 1.19 9.17
CA THR A 59 15.35 1.15 8.94
C THR A 59 15.75 -0.15 8.24
N ARG A 60 15.14 -1.29 8.57
CA ARG A 60 15.39 -2.56 7.84
C ARG A 60 14.91 -2.54 6.40
N PHE A 61 13.68 -2.09 6.16
CA PHE A 61 13.10 -2.02 4.82
C PHE A 61 13.63 -0.82 4.03
N GLY A 62 13.98 0.26 4.74
CA GLY A 62 14.53 1.46 4.15
C GLY A 62 16.01 1.30 3.81
N ALA A 63 16.86 0.74 4.69
CA ALA A 63 18.30 0.69 4.46
C ALA A 63 18.71 0.01 3.13
N SER A 64 17.83 -0.80 2.54
CA SER A 64 18.05 -1.41 1.22
C SER A 64 17.65 -0.54 0.03
N LEU A 65 16.86 0.53 0.21
CA LEU A 65 16.34 1.37 -0.86
C LEU A 65 16.88 2.82 -0.80
N PRO A 66 17.39 3.36 -1.93
CA PRO A 66 17.75 4.77 -2.06
C PRO A 66 16.56 5.70 -1.78
N LEU A 67 16.82 6.89 -1.23
CA LEU A 67 15.77 7.89 -0.92
C LEU A 67 14.87 8.22 -2.14
N PRO A 68 15.40 8.46 -3.36
CA PRO A 68 14.56 8.73 -4.53
C PRO A 68 13.59 7.59 -4.86
N VAL A 69 13.99 6.34 -4.61
CA VAL A 69 13.13 5.16 -4.83
C VAL A 69 12.01 5.14 -3.79
N ARG A 70 12.32 5.37 -2.51
CA ARG A 70 11.31 5.38 -1.45
C ARG A 70 10.25 6.47 -1.69
N ASP A 71 10.69 7.68 -2.04
CA ASP A 71 9.80 8.80 -2.34
C ASP A 71 8.98 8.55 -3.61
N GLY A 72 9.60 7.94 -4.64
CA GLY A 72 8.92 7.52 -5.86
C GLY A 72 7.80 6.51 -5.59
N VAL A 73 8.10 5.45 -4.83
CA VAL A 73 7.12 4.41 -4.43
C VAL A 73 5.99 5.03 -3.62
N ALA A 74 6.32 5.89 -2.64
CA ALA A 74 5.32 6.56 -1.82
C ALA A 74 4.40 7.48 -2.67
N THR A 75 4.97 8.16 -3.67
CA THR A 75 4.22 9.00 -4.61
C THR A 75 3.25 8.18 -5.44
N VAL A 76 3.72 7.10 -6.07
CA VAL A 76 2.88 6.24 -6.91
C VAL A 76 1.80 5.57 -6.09
N ALA A 77 2.14 5.07 -4.90
CA ALA A 77 1.19 4.43 -3.99
C ALA A 77 0.10 5.41 -3.52
N LEU A 78 0.49 6.62 -3.07
CA LEU A 78 -0.46 7.64 -2.63
C LEU A 78 -1.35 8.12 -3.78
N ALA A 79 -0.78 8.39 -4.95
CA ALA A 79 -1.52 8.82 -6.14
C ALA A 79 -2.54 7.77 -6.59
N THR A 80 -2.09 6.51 -6.75
CA THR A 80 -2.92 5.40 -7.22
C THR A 80 -4.00 5.06 -6.20
N GLY A 81 -3.64 4.97 -4.92
CA GLY A 81 -4.58 4.70 -3.85
C GLY A 81 -5.63 5.80 -3.71
N ALA A 82 -5.25 7.08 -3.81
CA ALA A 82 -6.21 8.19 -3.80
C ALA A 82 -7.14 8.17 -5.02
N ALA A 83 -6.63 7.84 -6.21
CA ALA A 83 -7.44 7.74 -7.42
C ALA A 83 -8.47 6.61 -7.33
N ILE A 84 -8.05 5.42 -6.90
CA ILE A 84 -8.95 4.28 -6.68
C ILE A 84 -9.94 4.60 -5.55
N ALA A 85 -9.49 5.23 -4.46
CA ALA A 85 -10.36 5.65 -3.38
C ALA A 85 -11.42 6.64 -3.86
N LEU A 86 -11.09 7.62 -4.70
CA LEU A 86 -12.07 8.55 -5.26
C LEU A 86 -13.10 7.80 -6.12
N VAL A 87 -12.64 6.98 -7.05
CA VAL A 87 -13.53 6.24 -7.96
C VAL A 87 -14.41 5.28 -7.16
N PHE A 88 -13.85 4.55 -6.20
CA PHE A 88 -14.60 3.61 -5.37
C PHE A 88 -15.56 4.32 -4.43
N PHE A 89 -15.18 5.46 -3.86
CA PHE A 89 -16.09 6.29 -3.05
C PHE A 89 -17.32 6.68 -3.86
N VAL A 90 -17.13 7.15 -5.09
CA VAL A 90 -18.23 7.62 -5.93
C VAL A 90 -19.05 6.44 -6.48
N VAL A 91 -18.38 5.40 -6.99
CA VAL A 91 -19.02 4.30 -7.74
C VAL A 91 -19.54 3.17 -6.87
N HIS A 92 -18.84 2.84 -5.78
CA HIS A 92 -19.16 1.69 -4.93
C HIS A 92 -19.62 2.07 -3.53
N GLY A 93 -19.18 3.22 -3.00
CA GLY A 93 -19.54 3.70 -1.67
C GLY A 93 -20.82 4.52 -1.65
N TRP A 94 -20.86 5.61 -2.43
CA TRP A 94 -21.99 6.52 -2.51
C TRP A 94 -23.03 6.06 -3.53
N ALA A 95 -22.60 5.78 -4.77
CA ALA A 95 -23.40 5.23 -5.85
C ALA A 95 -24.83 5.80 -5.93
N PRO A 96 -25.02 7.14 -6.03
CA PRO A 96 -26.35 7.76 -5.91
C PRO A 96 -27.33 7.35 -7.02
N TRP A 97 -26.81 6.82 -8.14
CA TRP A 97 -27.59 6.27 -9.24
C TRP A 97 -28.09 4.85 -9.00
N ALA A 98 -27.54 4.15 -8.01
CA ALA A 98 -27.87 2.77 -7.70
C ALA A 98 -29.15 2.68 -6.86
N PRO A 99 -30.09 1.76 -7.16
CA PRO A 99 -31.16 1.41 -6.24
C PRO A 99 -30.54 0.90 -4.93
N ARG A 100 -30.93 1.51 -3.80
CA ARG A 100 -30.36 1.20 -2.47
C ARG A 100 -30.60 -0.23 -2.02
N ASP A 101 -31.64 -0.86 -2.54
CA ASP A 101 -31.93 -2.24 -2.22
C ASP A 101 -32.76 -2.92 -3.33
N PRO A 102 -32.12 -3.48 -4.37
CA PRO A 102 -32.86 -4.15 -5.43
C PRO A 102 -33.53 -5.45 -4.97
N MET A 103 -33.10 -6.05 -3.85
CA MET A 103 -33.49 -7.42 -3.46
C MET A 103 -33.90 -7.63 -1.99
N GLY A 104 -33.79 -6.66 -1.10
CA GLY A 104 -34.08 -6.82 0.33
C GLY A 104 -32.92 -7.35 1.17
N VAL A 105 -31.76 -7.64 0.57
CA VAL A 105 -30.75 -8.55 1.15
C VAL A 105 -29.48 -7.84 1.60
N VAL A 106 -29.24 -6.62 1.12
CA VAL A 106 -27.97 -5.93 1.34
C VAL A 106 -28.08 -4.93 2.49
N GLN A 107 -27.30 -5.14 3.55
CA GLN A 107 -27.16 -4.13 4.60
C GLN A 107 -26.42 -2.90 4.05
N THR A 108 -27.03 -1.73 4.18
CA THR A 108 -26.42 -0.43 3.87
C THR A 108 -25.73 0.18 5.09
N PHE A 109 -24.76 1.06 4.86
CA PHE A 109 -24.07 1.83 5.91
C PHE A 109 -24.59 3.27 5.93
N GLY A 110 -25.75 3.48 6.58
CA GLY A 110 -26.42 4.78 6.61
C GLY A 110 -26.79 5.25 5.20
N PRO A 111 -26.33 6.44 4.75
CA PRO A 111 -26.59 6.92 3.39
C PRO A 111 -25.69 6.25 2.32
N PHE A 112 -24.74 5.41 2.72
CA PHE A 112 -23.76 4.76 1.85
C PHE A 112 -24.05 3.26 1.70
N MET A 113 -23.55 2.65 0.64
CA MET A 113 -23.73 1.22 0.37
C MET A 113 -22.92 0.33 1.32
N ASN A 114 -21.75 0.79 1.76
CA ASN A 114 -20.85 0.03 2.63
C ASN A 114 -19.95 0.96 3.46
N PRO A 115 -19.32 0.46 4.55
CA PRO A 115 -18.41 1.25 5.38
C PRO A 115 -17.08 1.60 4.69
N GLY A 116 -16.85 1.14 3.46
CA GLY A 116 -15.67 1.47 2.64
C GLY A 116 -15.43 2.96 2.47
N VAL A 117 -16.50 3.77 2.53
CA VAL A 117 -16.42 5.23 2.48
C VAL A 117 -15.50 5.83 3.54
N ILE A 118 -15.36 5.19 4.70
CA ILE A 118 -14.42 5.60 5.75
C ILE A 118 -12.98 5.38 5.27
N LEU A 119 -12.70 4.19 4.72
CA LEU A 119 -11.39 3.85 4.16
C LEU A 119 -11.03 4.83 3.03
N TYR A 120 -11.93 5.02 2.07
CA TYR A 120 -11.69 5.91 0.93
C TYR A 120 -11.50 7.36 1.40
N GLY A 121 -12.29 7.82 2.36
CA GLY A 121 -12.15 9.14 2.96
C GLY A 121 -10.76 9.36 3.58
N THR A 122 -10.23 8.38 4.32
CA THR A 122 -8.88 8.49 4.91
C THR A 122 -7.79 8.60 3.85
N TRP A 123 -7.92 7.91 2.72
CA TRP A 123 -7.00 8.03 1.58
C TRP A 123 -7.07 9.41 0.93
N LEU A 124 -8.28 9.92 0.68
CA LEU A 124 -8.48 11.25 0.08
C LEU A 124 -7.98 12.38 1.00
N ILE A 125 -8.17 12.26 2.31
CA ILE A 125 -7.62 13.18 3.30
C ILE A 125 -6.10 13.13 3.28
N SER A 126 -5.50 11.93 3.28
CA SER A 126 -4.03 11.76 3.24
C SER A 126 -3.43 12.39 1.99
N PHE A 127 -4.06 12.17 0.84
CA PHE A 127 -3.66 12.77 -0.44
C PHE A 127 -3.75 14.29 -0.41
N THR A 128 -4.86 14.84 0.10
CA THR A 128 -5.06 16.29 0.23
C THR A 128 -4.01 16.92 1.14
N LEU A 129 -3.74 16.29 2.30
CA LEU A 129 -2.70 16.74 3.22
C LEU A 129 -1.31 16.74 2.56
N ALA A 130 -1.00 15.73 1.74
CA ALA A 130 0.25 15.67 1.00
C ALA A 130 0.36 16.78 -0.06
N LEU A 131 -0.71 17.07 -0.81
CA LEU A 131 -0.75 18.16 -1.78
C LEU A 131 -0.55 19.54 -1.13
N LEU A 132 -1.14 19.74 0.06
CA LEU A 132 -1.00 20.96 0.84
C LEU A 132 0.36 21.08 1.57
N GLY A 133 1.24 20.07 1.42
CA GLY A 133 2.58 20.09 2.01
C GLY A 133 2.64 19.67 3.48
N TYR A 134 1.56 19.14 4.07
CA TYR A 134 1.54 18.60 5.43
C TYR A 134 2.21 17.21 5.51
N ARG A 135 3.53 17.18 5.29
CA ARG A 135 4.34 15.96 5.15
C ARG A 135 4.28 15.01 6.34
N ARG A 136 4.05 15.53 7.55
CA ARG A 136 3.91 14.71 8.77
C ARG A 136 2.50 14.16 8.96
N ALA A 137 1.49 14.86 8.46
CA ALA A 137 0.09 14.48 8.66
C ALA A 137 -0.38 13.43 7.64
N ALA A 138 0.10 13.50 6.39
CA ALA A 138 -0.30 12.55 5.35
C ALA A 138 0.02 11.07 5.71
N PRO A 139 1.21 10.72 6.24
CA PRO A 139 1.50 9.36 6.71
C PRO A 139 0.62 8.91 7.88
N ILE A 140 0.21 9.83 8.76
CA ILE A 140 -0.72 9.52 9.86
C ILE A 140 -2.06 9.08 9.27
N GLY A 141 -2.57 9.78 8.26
CA GLY A 141 -3.80 9.40 7.57
C GLY A 141 -3.71 8.01 6.91
N LEU A 142 -2.56 7.66 6.31
CA LEU A 142 -2.30 6.30 5.81
C LEU A 142 -2.23 5.27 6.93
N GLY A 143 -1.63 5.61 8.08
CA GLY A 143 -1.65 4.74 9.26
C GLY A 143 -3.07 4.50 9.79
N VAL A 144 -3.90 5.53 9.80
CA VAL A 144 -5.33 5.43 10.17
C VAL A 144 -6.09 4.55 9.18
N SER A 145 -5.78 4.62 7.88
CA SER A 145 -6.44 3.77 6.87
C SER A 145 -6.18 2.27 7.11
N VAL A 146 -4.99 1.90 7.60
CA VAL A 146 -4.67 0.52 8.02
C VAL A 146 -5.52 0.10 9.22
N LEU A 147 -5.72 0.97 10.20
CA LEU A 147 -6.62 0.69 11.33
C LEU A 147 -8.07 0.54 10.88
N VAL A 148 -8.52 1.36 9.93
CA VAL A 148 -9.86 1.25 9.33
C VAL A 148 -10.02 -0.08 8.61
N ILE A 149 -9.01 -0.57 7.87
CA ILE A 149 -9.03 -1.89 7.23
C ILE A 149 -9.29 -2.99 8.27
N VAL A 150 -8.56 -2.99 9.38
CA VAL A 150 -8.72 -3.97 10.47
C VAL A 150 -10.11 -3.86 11.10
N GLY A 151 -10.56 -2.64 11.39
CA GLY A 151 -11.86 -2.39 12.00
C GLY A 151 -13.03 -2.83 11.12
N VAL A 152 -12.98 -2.53 9.82
CA VAL A 152 -13.99 -2.94 8.85
C VAL A 152 -14.00 -4.46 8.67
N PHE A 153 -12.82 -5.08 8.57
CA PHE A 153 -12.72 -6.54 8.47
C PHE A 153 -13.29 -7.25 9.70
N ALA A 154 -12.99 -6.76 10.90
CA ALA A 154 -13.54 -7.31 12.14
C ALA A 154 -15.06 -7.13 12.20
N ALA A 155 -15.54 -5.93 11.91
CA ALA A 155 -16.97 -5.62 11.94
C ALA A 155 -17.75 -6.46 10.91
N SER A 156 -17.18 -6.76 9.74
CA SER A 156 -17.84 -7.60 8.74
C SER A 156 -18.05 -9.05 9.20
N GLN A 157 -17.25 -9.55 10.14
CA GLN A 157 -17.44 -10.88 10.74
C GLN A 157 -18.68 -10.92 11.65
N PHE A 158 -19.08 -9.79 12.22
CA PHE A 158 -20.21 -9.72 13.16
C PHE A 158 -21.54 -9.33 12.52
N THR A 159 -21.52 -8.61 11.40
CA THR A 159 -22.73 -8.07 10.77
C THR A 159 -23.34 -8.96 9.68
N GLY A 160 -22.67 -10.06 9.32
CA GLY A 160 -23.06 -10.90 8.17
C GLY A 160 -22.57 -10.36 6.82
N GLY A 161 -21.74 -9.31 6.84
CA GLY A 161 -21.10 -8.72 5.67
C GLY A 161 -21.88 -7.55 5.04
N TRP A 162 -21.17 -6.72 4.27
CA TRP A 162 -21.74 -5.65 3.45
C TRP A 162 -21.55 -5.96 1.98
N ALA A 163 -22.45 -5.46 1.12
CA ALA A 163 -22.17 -5.50 -0.31
C ALA A 163 -21.05 -4.50 -0.64
N GLY A 164 -19.89 -5.03 -1.00
CA GLY A 164 -18.92 -4.26 -1.78
C GLY A 164 -17.66 -3.80 -1.07
N LEU A 165 -17.26 -4.43 0.05
CA LEU A 165 -15.85 -4.42 0.46
C LEU A 165 -15.28 -5.84 0.43
N THR A 166 -14.65 -6.20 -0.69
CA THR A 166 -13.94 -7.46 -0.82
C THR A 166 -12.66 -7.47 0.02
N SER A 167 -12.26 -8.67 0.45
CA SER A 167 -10.94 -8.89 1.06
C SER A 167 -9.79 -8.47 0.13
N THR A 168 -9.98 -8.60 -1.19
CA THR A 168 -9.03 -8.12 -2.21
C THR A 168 -8.84 -6.60 -2.12
N THR A 169 -9.92 -5.82 -2.06
CA THR A 169 -9.84 -4.36 -1.88
C THR A 169 -9.11 -3.98 -0.59
N LEU A 170 -9.49 -4.60 0.53
CA LEU A 170 -8.87 -4.34 1.83
C LEU A 170 -7.37 -4.66 1.82
N GLY A 171 -6.99 -5.83 1.31
CA GLY A 171 -5.59 -6.24 1.19
C GLY A 171 -4.79 -5.32 0.25
N PHE A 172 -5.38 -4.95 -0.89
CA PHE A 172 -4.76 -4.07 -1.87
C PHE A 172 -4.49 -2.67 -1.31
N PHE A 173 -5.48 -2.05 -0.65
CA PHE A 173 -5.27 -0.76 0.03
C PHE A 173 -4.27 -0.87 1.19
N GLY A 174 -4.25 -2.01 1.92
CA GLY A 174 -3.25 -2.26 2.95
C GLY A 174 -1.83 -2.28 2.39
N LEU A 175 -1.61 -2.99 1.28
CA LEU A 175 -0.32 -3.03 0.60
C LEU A 175 0.09 -1.66 0.04
N LEU A 176 -0.84 -0.91 -0.57
CA LEU A 176 -0.57 0.45 -0.99
C LEU A 176 -0.24 1.37 0.18
N ALA A 177 -0.91 1.23 1.33
CA ALA A 177 -0.60 2.02 2.52
C ALA A 177 0.82 1.72 3.01
N VAL A 178 1.23 0.45 3.05
CA VAL A 178 2.61 0.06 3.36
C VAL A 178 3.58 0.71 2.39
N CYS A 179 3.34 0.63 1.07
CA CYS A 179 4.16 1.31 0.07
C CYS A 179 4.21 2.84 0.27
N GLY A 180 3.08 3.46 0.59
CA GLY A 180 2.95 4.89 0.88
C GLY A 180 3.75 5.34 2.10
N LEU A 181 3.93 4.46 3.09
CA LEU A 181 4.65 4.72 4.34
C LEU A 181 6.17 4.50 4.24
N ILE A 182 6.69 3.93 3.13
CA ILE A 182 8.12 3.67 2.95
C ILE A 182 8.93 4.97 2.78
N GLY A 183 8.31 6.03 2.27
CA GLY A 183 8.98 7.29 1.96
C GLY A 183 8.06 8.49 2.11
N THR A 184 8.54 9.64 1.62
CA THR A 184 7.74 10.86 1.55
C THR A 184 7.30 11.07 0.11
N PRO A 185 5.98 11.26 -0.16
CA PRO A 185 5.54 11.62 -1.50
C PRO A 185 6.35 12.81 -2.02
N ALA A 186 6.73 12.74 -3.28
CA ALA A 186 7.54 13.74 -3.97
C ALA A 186 6.78 15.07 -4.09
N SER A 187 7.25 15.95 -4.98
CA SER A 187 6.60 17.24 -5.24
C SER A 187 5.08 17.10 -5.51
N PRO A 188 4.23 18.03 -5.02
CA PRO A 188 2.78 18.01 -5.26
C PRO A 188 2.38 17.85 -6.72
N GLY A 189 3.14 18.42 -7.66
CA GLY A 189 2.88 18.28 -9.10
C GLY A 189 2.95 16.83 -9.60
N ARG A 190 3.95 16.05 -9.17
CA ARG A 190 4.06 14.62 -9.54
C ARG A 190 2.93 13.80 -8.96
N LEU A 191 2.56 14.10 -7.71
CA LEU A 191 1.44 13.45 -7.02
C LEU A 191 0.12 13.73 -7.77
N LEU A 192 -0.12 14.97 -8.19
CA LEU A 192 -1.31 15.38 -8.94
C LEU A 192 -1.36 14.74 -10.33
N ILE A 193 -0.22 14.69 -11.05
CA ILE A 193 -0.14 14.03 -12.37
C ILE A 193 -0.46 12.54 -12.22
N GLY A 194 0.18 11.84 -11.27
CA GLY A 194 -0.08 10.42 -11.05
C GLY A 194 -1.55 10.14 -10.70
N PHE A 195 -2.15 11.00 -9.88
CA PHE A 195 -3.56 10.92 -9.53
C PHE A 195 -4.46 11.14 -10.75
N ALA A 196 -4.24 12.22 -11.51
CA ALA A 196 -5.03 12.55 -12.68
C ALA A 196 -4.97 11.45 -13.76
N VAL A 197 -3.78 10.91 -14.03
CA VAL A 197 -3.60 9.78 -14.96
C VAL A 197 -4.36 8.55 -14.45
N SER A 198 -4.23 8.20 -13.16
CA SER A 198 -4.90 7.04 -12.59
C SER A 198 -6.43 7.18 -12.62
N VAL A 199 -6.97 8.35 -12.26
CA VAL A 199 -8.40 8.64 -12.35
C VAL A 199 -8.87 8.55 -13.81
N GLY A 200 -8.13 9.14 -14.75
CA GLY A 200 -8.48 9.10 -16.18
C GLY A 200 -8.55 7.67 -16.73
N VAL A 201 -7.57 6.82 -16.40
CA VAL A 201 -7.56 5.40 -16.77
C VAL A 201 -8.75 4.67 -16.16
N LEU A 202 -9.00 4.85 -14.86
CA LEU A 202 -10.11 4.19 -14.16
C LEU A 202 -11.47 4.62 -14.72
N VAL A 203 -11.72 5.92 -14.87
CA VAL A 203 -12.98 6.44 -15.42
C VAL A 203 -13.20 5.93 -16.84
N THR A 204 -12.16 5.94 -17.68
CA THR A 204 -12.26 5.41 -19.05
C THR A 204 -12.60 3.93 -19.06
N ALA A 205 -11.97 3.13 -18.19
CA ALA A 205 -12.28 1.71 -18.04
C ALA A 205 -13.72 1.48 -17.56
N TYR A 206 -14.17 2.21 -16.54
CA TYR A 206 -15.54 2.08 -16.02
C TYR A 206 -16.61 2.51 -17.04
N THR A 207 -16.38 3.60 -17.76
CA THR A 207 -17.32 4.10 -18.77
C THR A 207 -17.39 3.14 -19.96
N SER A 208 -16.25 2.64 -20.46
CA SER A 208 -16.23 1.70 -21.59
C SER A 208 -16.87 0.34 -21.26
N LEU A 209 -16.83 -0.07 -19.99
CA LEU A 209 -17.51 -1.28 -19.50
C LEU A 209 -18.98 -1.05 -19.12
N GLY A 210 -19.50 0.17 -19.28
CA GLY A 210 -20.90 0.49 -18.99
C GLY A 210 -21.26 0.41 -17.51
N VAL A 211 -20.29 0.55 -16.59
CA VAL A 211 -20.52 0.37 -15.14
C VAL A 211 -21.59 1.32 -14.60
N PHE A 212 -21.63 2.56 -15.10
CA PHE A 212 -22.64 3.55 -14.71
C PHE A 212 -24.06 3.20 -15.19
N SER A 213 -24.20 2.28 -16.14
CA SER A 213 -25.49 1.78 -16.65
C SER A 213 -25.87 0.40 -16.10
N ALA A 214 -24.90 -0.34 -15.56
CA ALA A 214 -25.08 -1.71 -15.11
C ALA A 214 -25.43 -1.76 -13.62
N ARG A 215 -26.22 -2.77 -13.20
CA ARG A 215 -26.67 -2.97 -11.80
C ARG A 215 -25.57 -3.49 -10.86
N PHE A 216 -24.30 -3.28 -11.16
CA PHE A 216 -23.17 -3.83 -10.40
C PHE A 216 -22.58 -2.77 -9.48
N TYR A 217 -22.96 -2.80 -8.20
CA TYR A 217 -22.56 -1.78 -7.22
C TYR A 217 -21.42 -2.23 -6.29
N GLY A 218 -21.12 -3.53 -6.26
CA GLY A 218 -20.01 -4.07 -5.46
C GLY A 218 -18.64 -3.88 -6.11
N ASP A 219 -17.63 -3.58 -5.29
CA ASP A 219 -16.22 -3.53 -5.70
C ASP A 219 -15.70 -4.85 -6.28
N HIS A 220 -16.34 -5.98 -5.97
CA HIS A 220 -16.05 -7.28 -6.58
C HIS A 220 -16.11 -7.24 -8.12
N TYR A 221 -17.01 -6.43 -8.68
CA TYR A 221 -17.10 -6.26 -10.14
C TYR A 221 -15.79 -5.70 -10.71
N PHE A 222 -15.16 -4.75 -10.01
CA PHE A 222 -13.87 -4.18 -10.42
C PHE A 222 -12.80 -5.26 -10.56
N TRP A 223 -12.73 -6.17 -9.59
CA TRP A 223 -11.76 -7.28 -9.54
C TRP A 223 -12.05 -8.40 -10.53
N MET A 224 -13.31 -8.56 -10.94
CA MET A 224 -13.68 -9.56 -11.95
C MET A 224 -13.49 -9.06 -13.38
N VAL A 225 -13.87 -7.81 -13.67
CA VAL A 225 -14.04 -7.33 -15.04
C VAL A 225 -12.91 -6.36 -15.43
N PRO A 226 -12.86 -5.08 -14.98
CA PRO A 226 -11.74 -4.19 -15.31
C PRO A 226 -10.37 -4.78 -14.97
N THR A 227 -10.28 -5.40 -13.80
CA THR A 227 -9.03 -5.97 -13.27
C THR A 227 -9.13 -7.49 -13.08
N GLY A 228 -9.89 -8.16 -13.95
CA GLY A 228 -9.89 -9.61 -14.02
C GLY A 228 -8.48 -10.19 -14.21
N VAL A 229 -8.30 -11.48 -13.91
CA VAL A 229 -7.02 -12.21 -14.00
C VAL A 229 -6.29 -11.94 -15.32
N TYR A 230 -7.04 -11.85 -16.43
CA TYR A 230 -6.49 -11.56 -17.75
C TYR A 230 -5.92 -10.16 -17.88
N ASN A 231 -6.74 -9.15 -17.58
CA ASN A 231 -6.36 -7.75 -17.70
C ASN A 231 -5.24 -7.38 -16.72
N LEU A 232 -5.31 -7.85 -15.47
CA LEU A 232 -4.22 -7.65 -14.51
C LEU A 232 -2.92 -8.33 -14.94
N GLY A 233 -2.99 -9.54 -15.50
CA GLY A 233 -1.80 -10.23 -16.00
C GLY A 233 -1.10 -9.44 -17.11
N ILE A 234 -1.88 -8.88 -18.05
CA ILE A 234 -1.37 -8.00 -19.12
C ILE A 234 -0.74 -6.72 -18.53
N LEU A 235 -1.43 -6.06 -17.59
CA LEU A 235 -0.93 -4.84 -16.95
C LEU A 235 0.37 -5.08 -16.18
N ILE A 236 0.47 -6.21 -15.46
CA ILE A 236 1.70 -6.62 -14.78
C ILE A 236 2.81 -6.84 -15.82
N ALA A 237 2.55 -7.58 -16.89
CA ALA A 237 3.54 -7.80 -17.95
C ALA A 237 4.04 -6.47 -18.55
N ILE A 238 3.14 -5.52 -18.84
CA ILE A 238 3.50 -4.18 -19.32
C ILE A 238 4.36 -3.45 -18.28
N ALA A 239 4.01 -3.48 -17.00
CA ALA A 239 4.79 -2.84 -15.94
C ALA A 239 6.19 -3.45 -15.82
N LEU A 240 6.34 -4.77 -15.97
CA LEU A 240 7.63 -5.45 -15.99
C LEU A 240 8.47 -5.07 -17.22
N LEU A 241 7.85 -4.96 -18.40
CA LEU A 241 8.52 -4.48 -19.61
C LEU A 241 8.98 -3.03 -19.45
N LEU A 242 8.17 -2.16 -18.85
CA LEU A 242 8.53 -0.78 -18.55
C LEU A 242 9.70 -0.69 -17.57
N ALA A 243 9.70 -1.52 -16.50
CA ALA A 243 10.82 -1.60 -15.59
C ALA A 243 12.11 -2.06 -16.30
N GLY A 244 12.01 -3.06 -17.19
CA GLY A 244 13.11 -3.50 -18.04
C GLY A 244 13.63 -2.38 -18.96
N ALA A 245 12.73 -1.63 -19.59
CA ALA A 245 13.08 -0.49 -20.43
C ALA A 245 13.80 0.61 -19.64
N PHE A 246 13.34 0.96 -18.43
CA PHE A 246 14.02 1.91 -17.55
C PHE A 246 15.41 1.41 -17.14
N ALA A 247 15.56 0.12 -16.85
CA ALA A 247 16.86 -0.47 -16.54
C ALA A 247 17.82 -0.39 -17.73
N LEU A 248 17.34 -0.68 -18.95
CA LEU A 248 18.14 -0.56 -20.18
C LEU A 248 18.52 0.90 -20.48
N ALA A 249 17.63 1.85 -20.18
CA ALA A 249 17.88 3.28 -20.26
C ALA A 249 18.77 3.83 -19.13
N ARG A 250 19.31 2.95 -18.25
CA ARG A 250 20.15 3.30 -17.10
C ARG A 250 19.45 4.16 -16.04
N ASN A 251 18.11 4.12 -15.99
CA ASN A 251 17.32 4.74 -14.93
C ASN A 251 16.90 3.69 -13.89
N GLY A 252 17.87 3.30 -13.05
CA GLY A 252 17.66 2.26 -12.04
C GLY A 252 16.57 2.61 -11.02
N ASP A 253 16.50 3.87 -10.61
CA ASP A 253 15.50 4.33 -9.64
C ASP A 253 14.08 4.14 -10.17
N ALA A 254 13.82 4.57 -11.42
CA ALA A 254 12.51 4.39 -12.05
C ALA A 254 12.16 2.91 -12.21
N ALA A 255 13.12 2.07 -12.62
CA ALA A 255 12.89 0.63 -12.74
C ALA A 255 12.45 0.00 -11.40
N VAL A 256 13.16 0.32 -10.31
CA VAL A 256 12.84 -0.21 -8.97
C VAL A 256 11.51 0.34 -8.45
N VAL A 257 11.23 1.64 -8.66
CA VAL A 257 9.93 2.24 -8.31
C VAL A 257 8.80 1.50 -9.03
N THR A 258 8.91 1.29 -10.35
CA THR A 258 7.91 0.56 -11.12
C THR A 258 7.68 -0.86 -10.60
N LEU A 259 8.76 -1.59 -10.29
CA LEU A 259 8.66 -2.96 -9.78
C LEU A 259 7.96 -3.03 -8.41
N ILE A 260 8.39 -2.20 -7.46
CA ILE A 260 7.80 -2.19 -6.11
C ILE A 260 6.33 -1.73 -6.18
N SER A 261 6.02 -0.69 -6.95
CA SER A 261 4.65 -0.20 -7.11
C SER A 261 3.73 -1.19 -7.84
N THR A 262 4.28 -2.18 -8.53
CA THR A 262 3.50 -3.27 -9.16
C THR A 262 3.16 -4.38 -8.16
N MET A 263 3.82 -4.48 -7.00
CA MET A 263 3.60 -5.55 -6.03
C MET A 263 2.15 -5.64 -5.50
N PRO A 264 1.47 -4.54 -5.12
CA PRO A 264 0.06 -4.61 -4.70
C PRO A 264 -0.84 -5.21 -5.79
N TRP A 265 -0.60 -4.85 -7.06
CA TRP A 265 -1.34 -5.37 -8.21
C TRP A 265 -1.04 -6.85 -8.47
N ALA A 266 0.23 -7.26 -8.36
CA ALA A 266 0.63 -8.66 -8.47
C ALA A 266 0.01 -9.51 -7.36
N ALA A 267 -0.06 -9.01 -6.12
CA ALA A 267 -0.73 -9.70 -5.03
C ALA A 267 -2.23 -9.88 -5.30
N ALA A 268 -2.92 -8.82 -5.75
CA ALA A 268 -4.33 -8.91 -6.13
C ALA A 268 -4.55 -9.90 -7.30
N TRP A 269 -3.65 -9.91 -8.28
CA TRP A 269 -3.67 -10.86 -9.38
C TRP A 269 -3.51 -12.30 -8.91
N VAL A 270 -2.57 -12.60 -8.00
CA VAL A 270 -2.39 -13.94 -7.42
C VAL A 270 -3.65 -14.38 -6.67
N VAL A 271 -4.25 -13.51 -5.87
CA VAL A 271 -5.51 -13.83 -5.16
C VAL A 271 -6.63 -14.15 -6.15
N ASN A 272 -6.82 -13.32 -7.17
CA ASN A 272 -7.82 -13.57 -8.20
C ASN A 272 -7.54 -14.85 -8.99
N PHE A 273 -6.27 -15.12 -9.31
CA PHE A 273 -5.83 -16.32 -10.00
C PHE A 273 -6.17 -17.59 -9.21
N LEU A 274 -5.85 -17.62 -7.91
CA LEU A 274 -6.15 -18.75 -7.02
C LEU A 274 -7.67 -18.98 -6.87
N ASN A 275 -8.46 -17.91 -6.91
CA ASN A 275 -9.92 -18.00 -6.88
C ASN A 275 -10.51 -18.50 -8.22
N SER A 276 -9.84 -18.23 -9.34
CA SER A 276 -10.26 -18.70 -10.67
C SER A 276 -9.80 -20.14 -10.91
N ARG A 277 -10.67 -21.12 -10.67
CA ARG A 277 -10.39 -22.58 -10.79
C ARG A 277 -10.01 -23.08 -12.21
N GLY A 278 -9.65 -22.23 -13.17
CA GLY A 278 -9.45 -22.62 -14.58
C GLY A 278 -8.45 -21.79 -15.40
N ALA A 279 -7.55 -21.02 -14.79
CA ALA A 279 -6.62 -20.13 -15.52
C ALA A 279 -5.20 -20.70 -15.73
N GLU A 280 -5.03 -22.02 -15.80
CA GLU A 280 -3.72 -22.69 -15.68
C GLU A 280 -2.64 -22.20 -16.66
N SER A 281 -3.01 -21.87 -17.91
CA SER A 281 -2.05 -21.47 -18.94
C SER A 281 -1.48 -20.06 -18.76
N MET A 282 -2.24 -19.13 -18.17
CA MET A 282 -1.78 -17.74 -17.99
C MET A 282 -1.04 -17.49 -16.69
N GLY A 283 -1.26 -18.35 -15.68
CA GLY A 283 -0.48 -18.36 -14.45
C GLY A 283 1.00 -18.61 -14.70
N LEU A 284 1.30 -19.54 -15.62
CA LEU A 284 2.66 -19.87 -16.06
C LEU A 284 3.35 -18.70 -16.77
N LEU A 285 2.62 -17.99 -17.64
CA LEU A 285 3.18 -16.89 -18.43
C LEU A 285 3.50 -15.65 -17.56
N VAL A 286 2.61 -15.33 -16.62
CA VAL A 286 2.86 -14.23 -15.67
C VAL A 286 3.89 -14.65 -14.61
N GLY A 287 3.86 -15.89 -14.12
CA GLY A 287 4.86 -16.42 -13.20
C GLY A 287 6.28 -16.40 -13.79
N THR A 288 6.42 -16.76 -15.07
CA THR A 288 7.70 -16.67 -15.79
C THR A 288 8.13 -15.22 -16.01
N ALA A 289 7.21 -14.31 -16.32
CA ALA A 289 7.50 -12.88 -16.43
C ALA A 289 7.97 -12.28 -15.10
N ILE A 290 7.31 -12.62 -13.98
CA ILE A 290 7.70 -12.19 -12.63
C ILE A 290 9.10 -12.74 -12.28
N ALA A 291 9.36 -14.01 -12.56
CA ALA A 291 10.67 -14.62 -12.33
C ALA A 291 11.77 -13.93 -13.16
N ALA A 292 11.50 -13.64 -14.43
CA ALA A 292 12.42 -12.92 -15.30
C ALA A 292 12.70 -11.49 -14.79
N ALA A 293 11.66 -10.76 -14.35
CA ALA A 293 11.83 -9.42 -13.79
C ALA A 293 12.62 -9.43 -12.48
N ALA A 294 12.38 -10.40 -11.60
CA ALA A 294 13.15 -10.57 -10.36
C ALA A 294 14.64 -10.81 -10.67
N LEU A 295 14.94 -11.67 -11.65
CA LEU A 295 16.31 -11.93 -12.10
C LEU A 295 16.99 -10.69 -12.70
N ILE A 296 16.27 -9.89 -13.50
CA ILE A 296 16.76 -8.63 -14.05
C ILE A 296 17.09 -7.64 -12.92
N THR A 297 16.21 -7.55 -11.91
CA THR A 297 16.39 -6.65 -10.75
C THR A 297 17.60 -7.03 -9.90
N ILE A 298 17.78 -8.32 -9.63
CA ILE A 298 18.96 -8.82 -8.90
C ILE A 298 20.23 -8.53 -9.70
N GLY A 299 20.18 -8.69 -11.03
CA GLY A 299 21.29 -8.39 -11.92
C GLY A 299 21.67 -6.91 -11.97
N THR A 300 20.69 -6.00 -11.97
CA THR A 300 20.93 -4.55 -12.00
C THR A 300 21.47 -4.03 -10.67
N VAL A 301 20.91 -4.47 -9.54
CA VAL A 301 21.38 -4.08 -8.19
C VAL A 301 22.81 -4.56 -7.92
N ARG A 302 23.17 -5.77 -8.37
CA ARG A 302 24.55 -6.27 -8.25
C ARG A 302 25.57 -5.49 -9.09
N ARG A 303 25.16 -4.95 -10.24
CA ARG A 303 26.04 -4.15 -11.11
C ARG A 303 26.26 -2.73 -10.61
N SER A 304 25.30 -2.16 -9.89
CA SER A 304 25.48 -0.83 -9.28
C SER A 304 26.43 -0.87 -8.09
N THR A 305 26.37 -1.91 -7.26
CA THR A 305 27.25 -2.05 -6.08
C THR A 305 28.70 -2.37 -6.46
N ALA A 306 28.93 -3.08 -7.57
CA ALA A 306 30.28 -3.42 -8.05
C ALA A 306 31.04 -2.24 -8.71
N ARG A 307 30.40 -1.09 -8.95
CA ARG A 307 31.04 0.10 -9.53
C ARG A 307 31.43 1.17 -8.52
N THR A 308 30.97 1.03 -7.28
CA THR A 308 31.25 1.94 -6.16
C THR A 308 32.30 1.40 -5.20
N ALA A 309 32.79 0.18 -5.44
CA ALA A 309 33.92 -0.44 -4.75
C ALA A 309 35.12 -0.45 -5.69
#